data_AF-A0A0C9SMN5-F1
#
_entry.id   AF-A0A0C9SMN5-F1
#
_cell.length_a   1.000
_cell.length_b   1.000
_cell.length_c   1.000
_cell.angle_alpha   90.00
_cell.angle_beta   90.00
_cell.angle_gamma   90.00
#
_symmetry.space_group_name_H-M   'P 1'
#
loop_
_entity.id
_entity.type
_entity.pdbx_description
1 polymer ?
#
loop_
_entity_poly.entity_id
_entity_poly.type
_entity_poly.pdbx_seq_one_letter_code
_entity_poly.pdbx_strand_id
1 'polypeptide(L)'
;GTPDFMASEVESQSYHFLPILPISMDTFKGPKPAWPEQPPFRANSLHDLESLWWILMWVLHYHVDARTPALSLEQETLYQRHFPGLSLGPGQTRLASLMVNVEVCLLPAAFHSAALVANKLRCVLRNSYEKAEGYSGVDITQPYLESSKYFSLGLQLALEKQVDVRLISLHDAKKRKIAQELVEEKAAKRRKL
;
A
#
# COMPACT_ATOMS: atom_id res chain seq x y z
N GLY A 1 -10.88 -4.82 -8.27
CA GLY A 1 -10.08 -3.81 -7.56
C GLY A 1 -8.93 -3.39 -8.44
N THR A 2 -8.36 -2.21 -8.22
CA THR A 2 -7.09 -1.81 -8.84
C THR A 2 -6.01 -2.77 -8.34
N PRO A 3 -5.29 -3.49 -9.23
CA PRO A 3 -4.33 -4.53 -8.83
C PRO A 3 -3.33 -4.08 -7.77
N ASP A 4 -2.84 -2.83 -7.88
CA ASP A 4 -1.88 -2.21 -6.96
C ASP A 4 -2.40 -1.92 -5.54
N PHE A 5 -3.69 -2.09 -5.28
CA PHE A 5 -4.29 -1.89 -3.95
C PHE A 5 -5.00 -3.15 -3.43
N MET A 6 -4.87 -4.25 -4.18
CA MET A 6 -5.45 -5.53 -3.81
C MET A 6 -4.62 -6.19 -2.70
N ALA A 7 -5.30 -6.87 -1.79
CA ALA A 7 -4.67 -7.63 -0.70
C ALA A 7 -3.75 -8.72 -1.26
N SER A 8 -2.63 -8.98 -0.56
CA SER A 8 -1.57 -9.87 -1.01
C SER A 8 -2.04 -11.32 -1.20
N GLU A 9 -3.03 -11.77 -0.42
CA GLU A 9 -3.63 -13.10 -0.55
C GLU A 9 -4.51 -13.25 -1.80
N VAL A 10 -5.16 -12.16 -2.22
CA VAL A 10 -6.00 -12.14 -3.43
C VAL A 10 -5.10 -12.08 -4.65
N GLU A 11 -4.00 -11.31 -4.57
CA GLU A 11 -2.94 -11.29 -5.58
C GLU A 11 -2.28 -12.66 -5.76
N SER A 12 -1.96 -13.35 -4.67
CA SER A 12 -1.31 -14.66 -4.72
C SER A 12 -2.27 -15.82 -5.05
N GLN A 13 -3.59 -15.56 -5.08
CA GLN A 13 -4.65 -16.56 -5.13
C GLN A 13 -4.51 -17.66 -4.06
N SER A 14 -3.70 -17.42 -3.04
CA SER A 14 -3.47 -18.30 -1.91
C SER A 14 -4.28 -17.73 -0.76
N TYR A 15 -5.53 -18.16 -0.66
CA TYR A 15 -6.35 -17.84 0.51
C TYR A 15 -5.85 -18.70 1.66
N HIS A 16 -4.98 -18.13 2.49
CA HIS A 16 -4.39 -18.79 3.67
C HIS A 16 -5.42 -19.22 4.74
N PHE A 17 -6.72 -19.04 4.49
CA PHE A 17 -7.80 -19.30 5.43
C PHE A 17 -8.49 -20.66 5.30
N LEU A 18 -8.27 -21.41 4.21
CA LEU A 18 -8.81 -22.76 4.05
C LEU A 18 -7.85 -23.63 3.22
N PRO A 19 -7.28 -24.72 3.77
CA PRO A 19 -6.43 -25.66 3.01
C PRO A 19 -7.24 -26.55 2.04
N ILE A 20 -8.52 -26.28 1.84
CA ILE A 20 -9.41 -27.08 1.01
C ILE A 20 -9.35 -26.50 -0.40
N LEU A 21 -8.77 -27.26 -1.33
CA LEU A 21 -8.82 -26.95 -2.76
C LEU A 21 -10.27 -26.65 -3.17
N PRO A 22 -10.52 -25.58 -3.94
CA PRO A 22 -11.86 -25.29 -4.41
C PRO A 22 -12.41 -26.49 -5.18
N ILE A 23 -13.51 -27.07 -4.69
CA ILE A 23 -14.20 -28.13 -5.40
C ILE A 23 -14.80 -27.49 -6.65
N SER A 24 -14.40 -27.96 -7.83
CA SER A 24 -15.04 -27.50 -9.07
C SER A 24 -16.55 -27.81 -8.99
N MET A 25 -17.35 -26.79 -9.31
CA MET A 25 -18.82 -26.92 -9.37
C MET A 25 -19.26 -28.04 -10.33
N ASP A 26 -18.43 -28.34 -11.35
CA ASP A 26 -18.70 -29.35 -12.36
C ASP A 26 -18.44 -30.79 -11.87
N THR A 27 -17.67 -30.97 -10.79
CA THR A 27 -17.31 -32.29 -10.23
C THR A 27 -18.05 -32.66 -8.94
N PHE A 28 -18.90 -31.77 -8.41
CA PHE A 28 -19.68 -32.07 -7.21
C PHE A 28 -20.80 -33.09 -7.49
N LYS A 29 -20.57 -34.36 -7.11
CA LYS A 29 -21.55 -35.46 -7.20
C LYS A 29 -22.12 -35.92 -5.85
N GLY A 30 -21.94 -35.12 -4.79
CA GLY A 30 -22.40 -35.43 -3.43
C GLY A 30 -23.84 -34.97 -3.15
N PRO A 31 -24.46 -35.41 -2.03
CA PRO A 31 -25.69 -34.80 -1.56
C PRO A 31 -25.46 -33.28 -1.34
N LYS A 32 -26.52 -32.46 -1.53
CA LYS A 32 -26.50 -31.00 -1.31
C LYS A 32 -25.60 -30.69 -0.11
N PRO A 33 -24.52 -29.91 -0.27
CA PRO A 33 -23.62 -29.67 0.84
C PRO A 33 -24.47 -29.07 1.96
N ALA A 34 -24.33 -29.61 3.18
CA ALA A 34 -24.85 -28.92 4.35
C ALA A 34 -24.33 -27.49 4.23
N TRP A 35 -25.24 -26.52 4.11
CA TRP A 35 -24.84 -25.12 4.01
C TRP A 35 -23.85 -24.89 5.14
N PRO A 36 -22.66 -24.34 4.85
CA PRO A 36 -21.70 -24.10 5.92
C PRO A 36 -22.44 -23.27 6.98
N GLU A 37 -22.33 -23.65 8.25
CA GLU A 37 -23.00 -22.96 9.37
C GLU A 37 -22.67 -21.46 9.38
N GLN A 38 -21.63 -21.08 8.65
CA GLN A 38 -21.21 -19.72 8.39
C GLN A 38 -21.17 -19.45 6.88
N PRO A 39 -21.58 -18.25 6.44
CA PRO A 39 -21.61 -17.92 5.02
C PRO A 39 -20.22 -18.07 4.39
N PRO A 40 -20.12 -18.60 3.15
CA PRO A 40 -18.84 -18.82 2.47
C PRO A 40 -18.13 -17.51 2.10
N PHE A 41 -18.85 -16.38 2.16
CA PHE A 41 -18.31 -15.04 2.02
C PHE A 41 -18.39 -14.34 3.37
N ARG A 42 -17.24 -14.00 3.92
CA ARG A 42 -17.11 -13.14 5.10
C ARG A 42 -16.44 -11.85 4.68
N ALA A 43 -16.89 -10.75 5.26
CA ALA A 43 -16.14 -9.50 5.18
C ALA A 43 -14.77 -9.73 5.84
N ASN A 44 -13.71 -9.76 5.04
CA ASN A 44 -12.36 -9.85 5.56
C ASN A 44 -11.83 -8.43 5.73
N SER A 45 -12.06 -7.82 6.90
CA SER A 45 -11.60 -6.46 7.16
C SER A 45 -10.07 -6.33 7.12
N LEU A 46 -9.32 -7.44 7.16
CA LEU A 46 -7.88 -7.42 6.91
C LEU A 46 -7.56 -6.97 5.49
N HIS A 47 -8.38 -7.31 4.50
CA HIS A 47 -8.20 -6.84 3.14
C HIS A 47 -8.36 -5.33 3.05
N ASP A 48 -9.42 -4.82 3.67
CA ASP A 48 -9.70 -3.38 3.67
C ASP A 48 -8.56 -2.61 4.37
N LEU A 49 -8.06 -3.14 5.48
CA LEU A 49 -6.91 -2.57 6.20
C LEU A 49 -5.61 -2.65 5.38
N GLU A 50 -5.38 -3.76 4.67
CA GLU A 50 -4.23 -3.90 3.77
C GLU A 50 -4.32 -2.92 2.60
N SER A 51 -5.51 -2.75 2.00
CA SER A 51 -5.75 -1.77 0.95
C SER A 51 -5.49 -0.34 1.44
N LEU A 52 -5.91 0.02 2.65
CA LEU A 52 -5.58 1.32 3.25
C LEU A 52 -4.07 1.50 3.43
N TRP A 53 -3.36 0.45 3.83
CA TRP A 53 -1.90 0.48 3.93
C TRP A 53 -1.25 0.65 2.56
N TRP A 54 -1.71 -0.05 1.52
CA TRP A 54 -1.23 0.11 0.15
C TRP A 54 -1.46 1.51 -0.42
N ILE A 55 -2.62 2.11 -0.13
CA ILE A 55 -2.91 3.51 -0.50
C ILE A 55 -1.91 4.44 0.18
N LEU A 56 -1.63 4.24 1.47
CA LEU A 56 -0.65 5.05 2.19
C LEU A 56 0.76 4.88 1.61
N MET A 57 1.18 3.66 1.31
CA MET A 57 2.44 3.37 0.63
C MET A 57 2.53 4.06 -0.73
N TRP A 58 1.44 4.07 -1.49
CA TRP A 58 1.39 4.75 -2.79
C TRP A 58 1.54 6.26 -2.62
N VAL A 59 0.86 6.87 -1.65
CA VAL A 59 1.03 8.31 -1.36
C VAL A 59 2.49 8.62 -1.02
N LEU A 60 3.12 7.83 -0.14
CA LEU A 60 4.50 8.04 0.32
C LEU A 60 5.54 7.93 -0.79
N HIS A 61 5.37 7.02 -1.75
CA HIS A 61 6.39 6.73 -2.77
C HIS A 61 6.08 7.33 -4.14
N TYR A 62 4.81 7.60 -4.46
CA TYR A 62 4.39 8.18 -5.74
C TYR A 62 4.23 9.70 -5.72
N HIS A 63 4.12 10.33 -4.54
CA HIS A 63 4.00 11.78 -4.45
C HIS A 63 5.26 12.41 -3.87
N VAL A 64 5.44 13.68 -4.19
CA VAL A 64 6.37 14.58 -3.51
C VAL A 64 5.62 15.84 -3.07
N ASP A 65 6.15 16.51 -2.07
CA ASP A 65 5.66 17.83 -1.67
C ASP A 65 6.01 18.86 -2.76
N ALA A 66 5.01 19.56 -3.29
CA ALA A 66 5.20 20.57 -4.33
C ALA A 66 6.10 21.74 -3.90
N ARG A 67 6.22 21.98 -2.58
CA ARG A 67 7.10 23.01 -2.01
C ARG A 67 8.57 22.60 -2.07
N THR A 68 8.82 21.31 -2.00
CA THR A 68 10.16 20.70 -2.09
C THR A 68 10.09 19.50 -3.04
N PRO A 69 9.95 19.73 -4.36
CA PRO A 69 9.68 18.67 -5.34
C PRO A 69 10.94 17.85 -5.68
N ALA A 70 11.79 17.58 -4.68
CA ALA A 70 12.98 16.78 -4.81
C ALA A 70 12.59 15.31 -4.92
N LEU A 71 12.86 14.71 -6.08
CA LEU A 71 12.72 13.28 -6.29
C LEU A 71 14.06 12.60 -6.00
N SER A 72 14.12 11.78 -4.96
CA SER A 72 15.30 10.93 -4.73
C SER A 72 15.23 9.68 -5.60
N LEU A 73 16.40 9.20 -6.04
CA LEU A 73 16.50 7.95 -6.81
C LEU A 73 16.02 6.76 -5.95
N GLU A 74 16.25 6.85 -4.64
CA GLU A 74 15.81 5.90 -3.64
C GLU A 74 14.28 5.82 -3.58
N GLN A 75 13.58 6.95 -3.53
CA GLN A 75 12.11 6.98 -3.50
C GLN A 75 11.52 6.40 -4.80
N GLU A 76 12.12 6.69 -5.95
CA GLU A 76 11.71 6.10 -7.22
C GLU A 76 11.94 4.58 -7.26
N THR A 77 13.09 4.12 -6.77
CA THR A 77 13.40 2.69 -6.69
C THR A 77 12.42 1.96 -5.78
N LEU A 78 12.08 2.55 -4.64
CA LEU A 78 11.07 2.03 -3.72
C LEU A 78 9.68 2.00 -4.36
N TYR A 79 9.29 3.05 -5.08
CA TYR A 79 8.03 3.08 -5.82
C TYR A 79 7.94 1.93 -6.82
N GLN A 80 8.96 1.73 -7.67
CA GLN A 80 8.97 0.65 -8.67
C GLN A 80 8.95 -0.73 -8.03
N ARG A 81 9.61 -0.87 -6.87
CA ARG A 81 9.63 -2.12 -6.11
C ARG A 81 8.26 -2.46 -5.51
N HIS A 82 7.53 -1.47 -5.00
CA HIS A 82 6.24 -1.67 -4.33
C HIS A 82 5.06 -1.68 -5.32
N PHE A 83 5.18 -0.98 -6.44
CA PHE A 83 4.13 -0.79 -7.45
C PHE A 83 4.66 -1.09 -8.86
N PRO A 84 5.06 -2.34 -9.14
CA PRO A 84 5.55 -2.76 -10.46
C PRO A 84 4.45 -2.80 -11.54
N GLY A 85 3.17 -2.59 -11.16
CA GLY A 85 2.01 -2.67 -12.04
C GLY A 85 1.83 -4.08 -12.63
N LEU A 86 1.48 -4.16 -13.91
CA LEU A 86 1.26 -5.43 -14.62
C LEU A 86 2.56 -6.19 -14.97
N SER A 87 3.72 -5.65 -14.58
CA SER A 87 5.03 -6.25 -14.90
C SER A 87 5.44 -7.37 -13.94
N LEU A 88 4.60 -7.68 -12.94
CA LEU A 88 4.84 -8.79 -12.02
C LEU A 88 4.87 -10.11 -12.79
N GLY A 89 6.01 -10.79 -12.74
CA GLY A 89 6.09 -12.17 -13.20
C GLY A 89 5.20 -13.09 -12.34
N PRO A 90 4.77 -14.24 -12.87
CA PRO A 90 3.99 -15.21 -12.10
C PRO A 90 4.69 -15.56 -10.77
N GLY A 91 3.98 -15.42 -9.65
CA GLY A 91 4.50 -15.76 -8.32
C GLY A 91 5.27 -14.65 -7.59
N GLN A 92 5.46 -13.47 -8.20
CA GLN A 92 5.90 -12.30 -7.44
C GLN A 92 4.72 -11.71 -6.68
N THR A 93 4.81 -11.69 -5.36
CA THR A 93 3.77 -11.11 -4.49
C THR A 93 4.32 -9.90 -3.77
N ARG A 94 3.43 -8.94 -3.49
CA ARG A 94 3.76 -7.76 -2.70
C ARG A 94 3.78 -8.04 -1.20
N LEU A 95 3.49 -9.26 -0.78
CA LEU A 95 3.61 -9.72 0.61
C LEU A 95 5.00 -9.42 1.19
N ALA A 96 6.06 -9.63 0.42
CA ALA A 96 7.42 -9.32 0.86
C ALA A 96 7.60 -7.83 1.21
N SER A 97 6.90 -6.94 0.52
CA SER A 97 6.90 -5.50 0.81
C SER A 97 6.10 -5.17 2.08
N LEU A 98 5.00 -5.87 2.36
CA LEU A 98 4.26 -5.76 3.63
C LEU A 98 5.12 -6.20 4.84
N MET A 99 6.11 -7.06 4.61
CA MET A 99 6.98 -7.57 5.68
C MET A 99 8.15 -6.64 6.03
N VAL A 100 8.42 -5.60 5.23
CA VAL A 100 9.58 -4.71 5.40
C VAL A 100 9.13 -3.36 5.97
N ASN A 101 9.96 -2.77 6.84
CA ASN A 101 9.70 -1.44 7.38
C ASN A 101 9.81 -0.36 6.29
N VAL A 102 8.95 0.65 6.36
CA VAL A 102 9.10 1.88 5.60
C VAL A 102 10.28 2.66 6.16
N GLU A 103 11.30 2.88 5.34
CA GLU A 103 12.52 3.61 5.71
C GLU A 103 12.24 5.12 5.77
N VAL A 104 11.86 5.60 6.97
CA VAL A 104 11.46 7.00 7.19
C VAL A 104 12.52 8.00 6.73
N CYS A 105 13.80 7.69 6.91
CA CYS A 105 14.92 8.55 6.54
C CYS A 105 15.09 8.74 5.02
N LEU A 106 14.55 7.82 4.21
CA LEU A 106 14.60 7.91 2.74
C LEU A 106 13.46 8.76 2.16
N LEU A 107 12.50 9.15 3.00
CA LEU A 107 11.35 9.96 2.59
C LEU A 107 11.55 11.44 2.93
N PRO A 108 10.95 12.35 2.13
CA PRO A 108 10.86 13.77 2.50
C PRO A 108 10.33 13.97 3.91
N ALA A 109 10.85 14.98 4.62
CA ALA A 109 10.46 15.27 6.01
C ALA A 109 8.95 15.46 6.19
N ALA A 110 8.26 16.01 5.17
CA ALA A 110 6.80 16.16 5.15
C ALA A 110 6.05 14.83 5.32
N PHE A 111 6.67 13.70 4.96
CA PHE A 111 6.06 12.37 5.01
C PHE A 111 6.48 11.55 6.22
N HIS A 112 7.39 12.03 7.07
CA HIS A 112 7.89 11.25 8.21
C HIS A 112 6.80 10.78 9.16
N SER A 113 5.84 11.67 9.48
CA SER A 113 4.71 11.31 10.34
C SER A 113 3.83 10.23 9.71
N ALA A 114 3.54 10.35 8.41
CA ALA A 114 2.74 9.37 7.67
C ALA A 114 3.47 8.01 7.54
N ALA A 115 4.79 8.02 7.34
CA ALA A 115 5.61 6.81 7.31
C ALA A 115 5.63 6.07 8.67
N LEU A 116 5.65 6.81 9.79
CA LEU A 116 5.50 6.21 11.12
C LEU A 116 4.12 5.55 11.30
N VAL A 117 3.06 6.16 10.80
CA VAL A 117 1.71 5.55 10.80
C VAL A 117 1.67 4.31 9.92
N ALA A 118 2.28 4.34 8.74
CA ALA A 118 2.38 3.19 7.84
C ALA A 118 3.08 2.01 8.52
N ASN A 119 4.19 2.24 9.23
CA ASN A 119 4.88 1.19 9.97
C ASN A 119 4.04 0.61 11.12
N LYS A 120 3.22 1.43 11.80
CA LYS A 120 2.31 0.93 12.85
C LYS A 120 1.20 0.05 12.26
N LEU A 121 0.54 0.51 11.20
CA LEU A 121 -0.48 -0.27 10.48
C LEU A 121 0.10 -1.59 9.97
N ARG A 122 1.31 -1.56 9.43
CA ARG A 122 2.05 -2.76 8.98
C ARG A 122 2.22 -3.79 10.10
N CYS A 123 2.63 -3.36 11.30
CA CYS A 123 2.77 -4.26 12.45
C CYS A 123 1.42 -4.88 12.87
N VAL A 124 0.34 -4.09 12.89
CA VAL A 124 -1.01 -4.59 13.22
C VAL A 124 -1.47 -5.60 12.18
N LEU A 125 -1.30 -5.29 10.88
CA LEU A 125 -1.63 -6.19 9.78
C LEU A 125 -0.85 -7.50 9.87
N ARG A 126 0.47 -7.44 10.04
CA ARG A 126 1.32 -8.62 10.18
C ARG A 126 0.87 -9.51 11.33
N ASN A 127 0.67 -8.94 12.52
CA ASN A 127 0.21 -9.70 13.68
C ASN A 127 -1.16 -10.34 13.45
N SER A 128 -2.02 -9.67 12.67
CA SER A 128 -3.35 -10.18 12.37
C SER A 128 -3.30 -11.31 11.33
N TYR A 129 -2.42 -11.21 10.34
CA TYR A 129 -2.11 -12.29 9.40
C TYR A 129 -1.52 -13.51 10.11
N GLU A 130 -0.53 -13.34 11.00
CA GLU A 130 0.05 -14.43 11.77
C GLU A 130 -0.99 -15.15 12.65
N LYS A 131 -1.91 -14.39 13.28
CA LYS A 131 -3.03 -14.97 14.04
C LYS A 131 -4.06 -15.68 13.16
N ALA A 132 -4.28 -15.15 11.96
CA ALA A 132 -5.18 -15.72 10.98
C ALA A 132 -4.72 -17.09 10.46
N GLU A 133 -3.42 -17.26 10.22
CA GLU A 133 -2.87 -18.53 9.74
C GLU A 133 -2.91 -19.64 10.81
N GLY A 134 -2.97 -19.27 12.10
CA GLY A 134 -2.91 -20.22 13.22
C GLY A 134 -4.26 -20.69 13.76
N TYR A 135 -5.41 -20.20 13.29
CA TYR A 135 -6.68 -20.37 14.02
C TYR A 135 -7.94 -20.47 13.12
N SER A 136 -8.95 -21.24 13.56
CA SER A 136 -10.22 -21.50 12.84
C SER A 136 -11.29 -20.42 12.99
N GLY A 137 -10.93 -19.22 13.42
CA GLY A 137 -11.87 -18.12 13.62
C GLY A 137 -11.17 -16.88 14.15
N VAL A 138 -10.90 -15.92 13.26
CA VAL A 138 -10.22 -14.66 13.62
C VAL A 138 -11.25 -13.63 14.04
N ASP A 139 -11.12 -13.13 15.27
CA ASP A 139 -11.75 -11.88 15.67
C ASP A 139 -10.86 -10.70 15.24
N ILE A 140 -11.34 -10.00 14.21
CA ILE A 140 -10.68 -8.84 13.58
C ILE A 140 -11.15 -7.50 14.15
N THR A 141 -12.03 -7.51 15.16
CA THR A 141 -12.60 -6.30 15.75
C THR A 141 -11.52 -5.43 16.37
N GLN A 142 -10.60 -6.02 17.13
CA GLN A 142 -9.55 -5.27 17.82
C GLN A 142 -8.51 -4.66 16.85
N PRO A 143 -7.95 -5.40 15.87
CA PRO A 143 -7.08 -4.82 14.84
C PRO A 143 -7.74 -3.67 14.06
N TYR A 144 -9.04 -3.81 13.75
CA TYR A 144 -9.81 -2.76 13.09
C TYR A 144 -9.92 -1.51 13.96
N LEU A 145 -10.29 -1.65 15.23
CA LEU A 145 -10.38 -0.53 16.17
C LEU A 145 -9.04 0.19 16.33
N GLU A 146 -7.94 -0.54 16.45
CA GLU A 146 -6.60 0.04 16.57
C GLU A 146 -6.19 0.80 15.29
N SER A 147 -6.43 0.20 14.13
CA SER A 147 -6.13 0.82 12.83
C SER A 147 -6.98 2.08 12.59
N SER A 148 -8.28 2.00 12.90
CA SER A 148 -9.22 3.11 12.83
C SER A 148 -8.83 4.27 13.76
N LYS A 149 -8.35 3.96 14.96
CA LYS A 149 -7.83 4.98 15.90
C LYS A 149 -6.63 5.73 15.31
N TYR A 150 -5.67 5.02 14.69
CA TYR A 150 -4.52 5.67 14.07
C TYR A 150 -4.91 6.53 12.87
N PHE A 151 -5.82 6.03 12.05
CA PHE A 151 -6.34 6.79 10.91
C PHE A 151 -7.05 8.07 11.36
N SER A 152 -7.94 7.95 12.35
CA SER A 152 -8.71 9.07 12.91
C SER A 152 -7.79 10.12 13.55
N LEU A 153 -6.78 9.68 14.32
CA LEU A 153 -5.78 10.58 14.90
C LEU A 153 -4.96 11.30 13.82
N GLY A 154 -4.54 10.57 12.77
CA GLY A 154 -3.81 11.15 11.64
C GLY A 154 -4.64 12.22 10.92
N LEU A 155 -5.92 11.94 10.67
CA LEU A 155 -6.84 12.88 10.05
C LEU A 155 -7.06 14.12 10.92
N GLN A 156 -7.28 13.93 12.22
CA GLN A 156 -7.45 15.03 13.17
C GLN A 156 -6.21 15.93 13.21
N LEU A 157 -5.01 15.35 13.30
CA LEU A 157 -3.76 16.12 13.28
C LEU A 157 -3.56 16.88 11.95
N ALA A 158 -3.99 16.31 10.83
CA ALA A 158 -3.94 16.99 9.54
C ALA A 158 -4.88 18.20 9.49
N LEU A 159 -6.09 18.08 10.07
CA LEU A 159 -7.06 19.17 10.17
C LEU A 159 -6.58 20.29 11.13
N GLU A 160 -5.99 19.92 12.26
CA GLU A 160 -5.54 20.87 13.29
C GLU A 160 -4.31 21.67 12.87
N LYS A 161 -3.34 21.04 12.19
CA LYS A 161 -2.06 21.70 11.89
C LYS A 161 -2.08 22.62 10.66
N GLN A 162 -3.17 22.65 9.88
CA GLN A 162 -3.29 23.41 8.62
C GLN A 162 -2.04 23.30 7.72
N VAL A 163 -1.34 22.16 7.75
CA VAL A 163 -0.17 21.96 6.89
C VAL A 163 -0.71 21.56 5.54
N ASP A 164 -0.90 22.54 4.67
CA ASP A 164 -1.30 22.32 3.28
C ASP A 164 -0.14 21.65 2.53
N VAL A 165 -0.05 20.32 2.66
CA VAL A 165 0.88 19.50 1.87
C VAL A 165 0.29 19.38 0.48
N ARG A 166 0.82 20.19 -0.44
CA ARG A 166 0.40 20.13 -1.84
C ARG A 166 1.12 18.98 -2.53
N LEU A 167 0.42 17.88 -2.74
CA LEU A 167 0.96 16.71 -3.42
C LEU A 167 1.06 16.95 -4.93
N ILE A 168 2.19 16.55 -5.52
CA ILE A 168 2.32 16.39 -6.96
C ILE A 168 2.80 14.97 -7.25
N SER A 169 2.35 14.40 -8.37
CA SER A 169 2.77 13.06 -8.77
C SER A 169 4.27 13.05 -9.12
N LEU A 170 4.90 11.89 -8.96
CA LEU A 170 6.29 11.64 -9.36
C LEU A 170 6.52 11.97 -10.85
N HIS A 171 5.51 11.74 -11.69
CA HIS A 171 5.58 12.02 -13.13
C HIS A 171 5.55 13.52 -13.41
N ASP A 172 4.69 14.27 -12.72
CA ASP A 172 4.64 15.73 -12.83
C ASP A 172 5.94 16.37 -12.31
N ALA A 173 6.51 15.84 -11.23
CA ALA A 173 7.79 16.28 -10.70
C ALA A 173 8.93 16.09 -11.72
N LYS A 174 9.00 14.92 -12.37
CA LYS A 174 9.99 14.64 -13.44
C LYS A 174 9.85 15.57 -14.63
N LYS A 175 8.62 15.81 -15.09
CA LYS A 175 8.35 16.72 -16.21
C LYS A 175 8.84 18.14 -15.91
N ARG A 176 8.65 18.62 -14.67
CA ARG A 176 9.14 19.93 -14.22
C ARG A 176 10.68 19.99 -14.18
N LYS A 177 11.34 18.94 -13.69
CA LYS A 177 12.81 18.87 -13.64
C LYS A 177 13.44 18.97 -15.03
N ILE A 178 12.94 18.17 -15.99
CA ILE A 178 13.41 18.21 -17.39
C ILE A 178 13.21 19.61 -18.00
N ALA A 179 12.06 20.23 -17.74
CA ALA A 179 11.79 21.58 -18.23
C ALA A 179 12.77 22.63 -17.67
N GLN A 180 13.15 22.53 -16.39
CA GLN A 180 14.15 23.42 -15.78
C GLN A 180 15.54 23.22 -16.38
N GLU A 181 16.01 21.98 -16.52
CA GLU A 181 17.32 21.66 -17.11
C GLU A 181 17.44 22.23 -18.53
N LEU A 182 16.39 22.11 -19.35
CA LEU A 182 16.35 22.68 -20.71
C LEU A 182 16.39 24.21 -20.74
N VAL A 183 15.79 24.87 -19.74
CA VAL A 183 15.83 26.33 -19.61
C VAL A 183 17.23 26.80 -19.20
N GLU A 184 17.85 26.11 -18.23
CA GLU A 184 19.21 26.41 -17.76
C GLU A 184 20.26 26.19 -18.86
N GLU A 185 20.14 25.10 -19.64
CA GLU A 185 21.03 24.84 -20.77
C GLU A 185 20.94 25.94 -21.84
N LYS A 186 19.72 26.40 -22.16
CA LYS A 186 19.50 27.51 -23.09
C LYS A 186 20.06 28.83 -22.55
N ALA A 187 19.90 29.10 -21.26
CA ALA A 187 20.45 30.29 -20.61
C ALA A 187 21.99 30.27 -20.59
N ALA A 188 22.61 29.12 -20.32
CA ALA A 188 24.06 28.94 -20.35
C ALA A 188 24.65 29.12 -21.75
N LYS A 189 23.98 28.62 -22.80
CA LYS A 189 24.39 28.84 -24.20
C LYS A 189 24.31 30.33 -24.60
N ARG A 190 23.29 31.06 -24.14
CA ARG A 190 23.14 32.51 -24.41
C ARG A 190 24.17 33.39 -23.71
N ARG A 191 24.74 32.96 -22.59
CA ARG A 191 25.80 33.71 -21.87
C ARG A 191 27.20 33.52 -22.46
N LYS A 192 27.37 32.58 -23.40
CA LYS A 192 28.65 32.29 -24.07
C LYS A 192 28.77 32.93 -25.47
N LEU A 193 27.72 33.64 -25.91
CA LEU A 193 27.64 34.45 -27.13
C LEU A 193 27.72 35.93 -26.75
#